data_AF-A0A7W5GBC3-F1
#
_entry.id   AF-A0A7W5GBC3-F1
#
_cell.length_a   1.000
_cell.length_b   1.000
_cell.length_c   1.000
_cell.angle_alpha   90.00
_cell.angle_beta   90.00
_cell.angle_gamma   90.00
#
_symmetry.space_group_name_H-M   'P 1'
#
loop_
_entity.id
_entity.type
_entity.pdbx_description
1 polymer ?
#
loop_
_entity_poly.entity_id
_entity_poly.type
_entity_poly.pdbx_seq_one_letter_code
_entity_poly.pdbx_strand_id
1 'polypeptide(L)'
;MAYGNFANNEETNGNAGSGYNASYYFDSWMIGNNRYTLFDVNTPEDYLKELTTEPTNPVEFSPVLGFRLNTEPIAVEYANVLSELKSTIFPIKMGVVDYDKYFPAALESLKAARLDKVVAEYEKQFKAWQAEQQK
;
A
#
# COMPACT_ATOMS: atom_id res chain seq x y z
N MET A 1 36.74 -9.29 7.51
CA MET A 1 35.41 -9.87 7.24
C MET A 1 34.66 -9.84 8.56
N ALA A 2 33.82 -8.82 8.75
CA ALA A 2 33.08 -8.62 9.99
C ALA A 2 31.69 -9.24 9.82
N TYR A 3 31.42 -10.31 10.55
CA TYR A 3 30.10 -10.90 10.69
C TYR A 3 29.26 -9.99 11.58
N GLY A 4 28.17 -9.43 11.05
CA GLY A 4 27.17 -8.70 11.82
C GLY A 4 26.02 -9.64 12.21
N ASN A 5 25.74 -9.72 13.51
CA ASN A 5 24.64 -10.47 14.10
C ASN A 5 23.28 -10.02 13.53
N PHE A 6 22.48 -10.98 13.04
CA PHE A 6 21.06 -10.80 12.69
C PHE A 6 20.17 -11.47 13.73
N ALA A 7 20.38 -11.16 15.00
CA ALA A 7 19.45 -11.55 16.05
C ALA A 7 19.02 -10.28 16.76
N ASN A 8 17.74 -9.93 16.60
CA ASN A 8 16.83 -9.35 17.60
C ASN A 8 15.53 -8.92 16.89
N ASN A 9 14.57 -9.86 16.84
CA ASN A 9 13.17 -9.59 16.55
C ASN A 9 12.48 -9.07 17.81
N GLU A 10 12.75 -7.83 18.19
CA GLU A 10 11.82 -7.11 19.05
C GLU A 10 10.99 -6.19 18.16
N GLU A 11 9.67 -6.29 18.29
CA GLU A 11 8.68 -5.35 17.76
C GLU A 11 8.98 -3.94 18.26
N THR A 12 9.94 -3.26 17.63
CA THR A 12 10.20 -1.84 17.84
C THR A 12 9.47 -1.09 16.76
N ASN A 13 8.18 -0.87 17.05
CA ASN A 13 7.41 0.20 16.46
C ASN A 13 8.18 1.52 16.72
N GLY A 14 8.90 2.01 15.70
CA GLY A 14 9.54 3.31 15.65
C GLY A 14 10.63 3.60 16.69
N ASN A 15 11.89 3.31 16.37
CA ASN A 15 13.00 4.27 16.48
C ASN A 15 14.26 3.60 15.94
N ALA A 16 14.85 4.14 14.87
CA ALA A 16 16.17 3.74 14.43
C ALA A 16 17.16 4.02 15.58
N GLY A 17 17.67 2.94 16.18
CA GLY A 17 18.71 3.02 17.19
C GLY A 17 19.88 3.85 16.66
N SER A 18 20.15 4.94 17.36
CA SER A 18 21.30 5.83 17.14
C SER A 18 22.58 5.01 16.99
N GLY A 19 23.09 4.87 15.76
CA GLY A 19 24.39 4.23 15.52
C GLY A 19 24.61 3.62 14.14
N TYR A 20 23.57 3.27 13.38
CA TYR A 20 23.72 2.73 12.01
C TYR A 20 23.26 3.77 10.99
N ASN A 21 24.04 3.94 9.91
CA ASN A 21 23.66 4.80 8.79
C ASN A 21 22.33 4.30 8.20
N ALA A 22 21.23 4.92 8.61
CA ALA A 22 19.88 4.64 8.14
C ALA A 22 19.75 4.71 6.61
N SER A 23 20.70 5.35 5.93
CA SER A 23 20.78 5.47 4.48
C SER A 23 20.92 4.14 3.71
N TYR A 24 21.29 3.03 4.37
CA TYR A 24 21.45 1.72 3.72
C TYR A 24 20.65 0.59 4.39
N TYR A 25 19.73 0.92 5.28
CA TYR A 25 18.82 -0.05 5.87
C TYR A 25 17.58 -0.20 4.98
N PHE A 26 17.24 -1.43 4.65
CA PHE A 26 16.00 -1.79 3.95
C PHE A 26 15.29 -2.86 4.76
N ASP A 27 13.99 -2.70 4.94
CA ASP A 27 13.18 -3.77 5.52
C ASP A 27 13.14 -4.98 4.56
N SER A 28 13.03 -6.18 5.12
CA SER A 28 13.03 -7.44 4.37
C SER A 28 11.91 -7.55 3.34
N TRP A 29 10.77 -6.85 3.53
CA TRP A 29 9.68 -6.83 2.55
C TRP A 29 9.99 -5.97 1.31
N MET A 30 10.98 -5.08 1.39
CA MET A 30 11.35 -4.17 0.29
C MET A 30 12.41 -4.77 -0.64
N ILE A 31 13.22 -5.71 -0.14
CA ILE A 31 14.39 -6.24 -0.84
C ILE A 31 14.41 -7.76 -0.89
N GLY A 32 14.86 -8.29 -2.04
CA GLY A 32 15.07 -9.71 -2.21
C GLY A 32 13.78 -10.51 -2.44
N ASN A 33 13.96 -11.70 -2.99
CA ASN A 33 12.88 -12.67 -3.09
C ASN A 33 12.88 -13.47 -1.78
N ASN A 34 11.74 -13.48 -1.07
CA ASN A 34 11.64 -14.08 0.25
C ASN A 34 12.00 -15.58 0.26
N ARG A 35 11.87 -16.27 -0.88
CA ARG A 35 12.28 -17.68 -1.02
C ARG A 35 13.78 -17.92 -0.84
N TYR A 36 14.60 -16.88 -0.95
CA TYR A 36 16.06 -16.96 -0.82
C TYR A 36 16.58 -16.20 0.41
N THR A 37 15.70 -15.79 1.32
CA THR A 37 16.10 -15.16 2.58
C THR A 37 16.86 -16.17 3.44
N LEU A 38 18.00 -15.75 4.01
CA LEU A 38 18.71 -16.52 5.02
C LEU A 38 18.12 -16.21 6.39
N PHE A 39 17.91 -17.25 7.20
CA PHE A 39 17.42 -17.13 8.56
C PHE A 39 18.57 -17.27 9.57
N ASP A 40 18.44 -16.64 10.74
CA ASP A 40 19.40 -16.81 11.82
C ASP A 40 19.41 -18.26 12.32
N VAL A 41 20.57 -18.74 12.75
CA VAL A 41 20.75 -20.12 13.23
C VAL A 41 19.91 -20.45 14.46
N ASN A 42 19.48 -19.43 15.23
CA ASN A 42 18.65 -19.58 16.42
C ASN A 42 17.15 -19.43 16.13
N THR A 43 16.75 -19.30 14.86
CA THR A 43 15.33 -19.16 14.48
C THR A 43 14.58 -20.46 14.84
N PRO A 44 13.47 -20.38 15.59
CA PRO A 44 12.67 -21.56 15.92
C PRO A 44 12.19 -22.32 14.67
N GLU A 45 12.24 -23.64 14.72
CA GLU A 45 11.95 -24.50 13.56
C GLU A 45 10.48 -24.44 13.11
N ASP A 46 9.57 -24.22 14.06
CA ASP A 46 8.14 -23.99 13.81
C ASP A 46 7.90 -22.70 13.03
N TYR A 47 8.60 -21.62 13.38
CA TYR A 47 8.55 -20.34 12.66
C TYR A 47 9.15 -20.46 11.25
N LEU A 48 10.27 -21.17 11.09
CA LEU A 48 10.83 -21.46 9.78
C LEU A 48 9.85 -22.24 8.90
N LYS A 49 9.16 -23.22 9.48
CA LYS A 49 8.16 -24.02 8.77
C LYS A 49 6.99 -23.16 8.31
N GLU A 50 6.48 -22.24 9.13
CA GLU A 50 5.42 -21.32 8.74
C GLU A 50 5.84 -20.40 7.58
N LEU A 51 7.06 -19.86 7.63
CA LEU A 51 7.55 -18.93 6.60
C LEU A 51 7.92 -19.60 5.27
N THR A 52 8.30 -20.89 5.30
CA THR A 52 8.79 -21.62 4.11
C THR A 52 7.76 -22.57 3.50
N THR A 53 6.69 -22.89 4.23
CA THR A 53 5.62 -23.74 3.70
C THR A 53 4.71 -22.91 2.81
N GLU A 54 4.64 -23.26 1.53
CA GLU A 54 3.69 -22.65 0.60
C GLU A 54 2.25 -22.88 1.12
N PRO A 55 1.42 -21.83 1.20
CA PRO A 55 0.05 -21.97 1.68
C PRO A 55 -0.72 -22.94 0.77
N THR A 56 -1.32 -23.96 1.38
CA THR A 56 -2.10 -25.00 0.68
C THR A 56 -3.52 -24.53 0.32
N ASN A 57 -3.97 -23.44 0.94
CA ASN A 57 -5.28 -22.87 0.65
C ASN A 57 -5.26 -22.16 -0.72
N PRO A 58 -6.31 -22.34 -1.54
CA PRO A 58 -6.41 -21.63 -2.80
C PRO A 58 -6.44 -20.12 -2.54
N VAL A 59 -5.52 -19.39 -3.17
CA VAL A 59 -5.47 -17.93 -3.12
C VAL A 59 -6.48 -17.38 -4.12
N GLU A 60 -7.50 -16.69 -3.62
CA GLU A 60 -8.45 -15.97 -4.47
C GLU A 60 -7.87 -14.61 -4.85
N PHE A 61 -7.63 -14.39 -6.14
CA PHE A 61 -7.20 -13.10 -6.64
C PHE A 61 -8.39 -12.14 -6.76
N SER A 62 -8.15 -10.87 -6.47
CA SER A 62 -9.13 -9.82 -6.70
C SER A 62 -9.53 -9.78 -8.18
N PRO A 63 -10.83 -9.68 -8.52
CA PRO A 63 -11.29 -9.57 -9.90
C PRO A 63 -10.74 -8.36 -10.66
N VAL A 64 -10.20 -7.36 -9.94
CA VAL A 64 -9.62 -6.14 -10.52
C VAL A 64 -8.08 -6.15 -10.54
N LEU A 65 -7.46 -7.27 -10.15
CA LEU A 65 -6.01 -7.41 -10.15
C LEU A 65 -5.45 -7.17 -11.56
N GLY A 66 -4.51 -6.23 -11.66
CA GLY A 66 -3.89 -5.85 -12.94
C GLY A 66 -4.53 -4.65 -13.64
N PHE A 67 -5.72 -4.20 -13.21
CA PHE A 67 -6.28 -2.93 -13.71
C PHE A 67 -5.45 -1.74 -13.22
N ARG A 68 -5.15 -0.81 -14.12
CA ARG A 68 -4.50 0.48 -13.81
C ARG A 68 -5.23 1.60 -14.52
N LEU A 69 -5.63 2.62 -13.77
CA LEU A 69 -6.24 3.83 -14.31
C LEU A 69 -5.19 4.62 -15.12
N ASN A 70 -5.49 4.90 -16.39
CA ASN A 70 -4.75 5.91 -17.15
C ASN A 70 -5.26 7.30 -16.75
N THR A 71 -4.41 8.07 -16.06
CA THR A 71 -4.74 9.42 -15.60
C THR A 71 -4.44 10.51 -16.63
N GLU A 72 -3.77 10.22 -17.75
CA GLU A 72 -3.44 11.22 -18.77
C GLU A 72 -4.65 12.06 -19.25
N PRO A 73 -5.84 11.48 -19.51
CA PRO A 73 -7.01 12.26 -19.98
C PRO A 73 -7.61 13.17 -18.92
N ILE A 74 -7.26 12.97 -17.65
CA ILE A 74 -7.83 13.63 -16.46
C ILE A 74 -6.73 14.18 -15.55
N ALA A 75 -5.53 14.42 -16.06
CA ALA A 75 -4.36 14.69 -15.23
C ALA A 75 -4.55 15.91 -14.31
N VAL A 76 -5.20 16.97 -14.81
CA VAL A 76 -5.47 18.20 -14.05
C VAL A 76 -6.48 17.95 -12.93
N GLU A 77 -7.63 17.36 -13.26
CA GLU A 77 -8.67 17.05 -12.26
C GLU A 77 -8.18 16.03 -11.24
N TYR A 78 -7.43 15.03 -11.67
CA TYR A 78 -6.82 14.03 -10.80
C TYR A 78 -5.83 14.66 -9.80
N ALA A 79 -4.96 15.57 -10.26
CA ALA A 79 -4.05 16.30 -9.38
C ALA A 79 -4.79 17.19 -8.36
N ASN A 80 -5.83 17.90 -8.80
CA ASN A 80 -6.65 18.74 -7.93
C ASN A 80 -7.36 17.92 -6.85
N VAL A 81 -7.99 16.81 -7.24
CA VAL A 81 -8.65 15.88 -6.32
C VAL A 81 -7.64 15.28 -5.34
N LEU A 82 -6.44 14.89 -5.78
CA LEU A 82 -5.40 14.37 -4.90
C LEU A 82 -4.94 15.39 -3.87
N SER A 83 -4.82 16.67 -4.26
CA SER A 83 -4.47 17.74 -3.32
C SER A 83 -5.55 17.90 -2.26
N GLU A 84 -6.82 17.94 -2.67
CA GLU A 84 -7.95 18.12 -1.77
C GLU A 84 -8.16 16.91 -0.84
N LEU A 85 -7.92 15.70 -1.35
CA LEU A 85 -7.98 14.48 -0.57
C LEU A 85 -6.95 14.49 0.57
N LYS A 86 -5.74 15.00 0.31
CA LYS A 86 -4.70 15.13 1.34
C LYS A 86 -5.06 16.12 2.43
N SER A 87 -5.72 17.23 2.10
CA SER A 87 -6.09 18.26 3.08
C SER A 87 -7.33 17.89 3.89
N THR A 88 -8.30 17.19 3.28
CA THR A 88 -9.62 16.96 3.91
C THR A 88 -9.83 15.52 4.37
N ILE A 89 -9.52 14.52 3.54
CA ILE A 89 -9.82 13.11 3.84
C ILE A 89 -8.76 12.48 4.73
N PHE A 90 -7.48 12.84 4.60
CA PHE A 90 -6.42 12.23 5.41
C PHE A 90 -6.59 12.47 6.92
N PRO A 91 -6.92 13.67 7.41
CA PRO A 91 -7.23 13.87 8.83
C PRO A 91 -8.38 12.98 9.32
N ILE A 92 -9.42 12.80 8.50
CA ILE A 92 -10.56 11.93 8.80
C ILE A 92 -10.12 10.46 8.86
N LYS A 93 -9.37 10.01 7.84
CA LYS A 93 -8.85 8.63 7.74
C LYS A 93 -7.95 8.26 8.92
N MET A 94 -7.16 9.21 9.40
CA MET A 94 -6.23 9.01 10.51
C MET A 94 -6.91 9.17 11.89
N GLY A 95 -8.22 9.46 11.93
CA GLY A 95 -8.96 9.67 13.18
C GLY A 95 -8.59 10.95 13.92
N VAL A 96 -7.95 11.92 13.25
CA VAL A 96 -7.58 13.22 13.84
C VAL A 96 -8.82 14.10 14.03
N VAL A 97 -9.83 13.92 13.18
CA VAL A 97 -11.11 14.64 13.24
C VAL A 97 -12.28 13.66 13.09
N ASP A 98 -13.45 14.07 13.59
CA ASP A 98 -14.68 13.28 13.54
C ASP A 98 -15.20 13.07 12.09
N TYR A 99 -15.65 11.85 11.78
CA TYR A 99 -16.12 11.52 10.44
C TYR A 99 -17.43 12.24 10.10
N ASP A 100 -18.45 12.10 10.94
CA ASP A 100 -19.81 12.57 10.65
C ASP A 100 -19.86 14.10 10.50
N LYS A 101 -19.02 14.80 11.25
CA LYS A 101 -18.92 16.26 11.19
C LYS A 101 -18.17 16.79 9.97
N TYR A 102 -17.06 16.15 9.57
CA TYR A 102 -16.15 16.71 8.57
C TYR A 102 -16.28 16.09 7.18
N PHE A 103 -16.77 14.84 7.08
CA PHE A 103 -16.91 14.14 5.81
C PHE A 103 -17.85 14.84 4.80
N PRO A 104 -19.03 15.40 5.19
CA PRO A 104 -19.89 16.08 4.23
C PRO A 104 -19.21 17.26 3.53
N ALA A 105 -18.48 18.10 4.28
CA ALA A 105 -17.75 19.23 3.73
C ALA A 105 -16.56 18.78 2.86
N ALA A 106 -15.86 17.72 3.28
CA ALA A 106 -14.78 17.13 2.49
C ALA A 106 -15.27 16.59 1.13
N LEU A 107 -16.42 15.91 1.12
CA LEU A 107 -17.01 15.39 -0.11
C LEU A 107 -17.41 16.51 -1.08
N GLU A 108 -18.04 17.58 -0.58
CA GLU A 108 -18.38 18.73 -1.42
C GLU A 108 -17.14 19.43 -1.98
N SER A 109 -16.07 19.53 -1.19
CA SER A 109 -14.80 20.07 -1.68
C SER A 109 -14.16 19.20 -2.77
N LEU A 110 -14.19 17.87 -2.61
CA LEU A 110 -13.72 16.94 -3.64
C LEU A 110 -14.55 17.05 -4.93
N LYS A 111 -15.87 17.18 -4.83
CA LYS A 111 -16.74 17.40 -6.01
C LYS A 111 -16.42 18.73 -6.69
N ALA A 112 -16.18 19.80 -5.93
CA ALA A 112 -15.72 21.09 -6.47
C ALA A 112 -14.38 20.94 -7.20
N ALA A 113 -13.49 20.07 -6.71
CA ALA A 113 -12.25 19.68 -7.38
C ALA A 113 -12.43 18.75 -8.61
N ARG A 114 -13.69 18.48 -9.02
CA ARG A 114 -14.08 17.64 -10.15
C ARG A 114 -13.91 16.14 -9.94
N LEU A 115 -14.10 15.64 -8.71
CA LEU A 115 -14.13 14.22 -8.39
C LEU A 115 -15.04 13.41 -9.33
N ASP A 116 -16.23 13.93 -9.67
CA ASP A 116 -17.18 13.23 -10.55
C ASP A 116 -16.58 12.92 -11.93
N LYS A 117 -15.71 13.80 -12.46
CA LYS A 117 -15.04 13.56 -13.75
C LYS A 117 -14.01 12.42 -13.63
N VAL A 118 -13.27 12.38 -12.53
CA VAL A 118 -12.30 11.32 -12.25
C VAL A 118 -13.01 9.96 -12.12
N VAL A 119 -14.12 9.92 -11.39
CA VAL A 119 -14.94 8.71 -11.23
C VAL A 119 -15.53 8.24 -12.57
N ALA A 120 -16.07 9.16 -13.37
CA ALA A 120 -16.62 8.82 -14.69
C ALA A 120 -15.57 8.22 -15.63
N GLU A 121 -14.36 8.78 -15.66
CA GLU A 121 -13.27 8.21 -16.48
C GLU A 121 -12.78 6.86 -15.92
N TYR A 122 -12.72 6.71 -14.59
CA TYR A 122 -12.44 5.42 -13.96
C TYR A 122 -13.45 4.35 -14.39
N GLU A 123 -14.74 4.63 -14.26
CA GLU A 123 -15.79 3.66 -14.65
C GLU A 123 -15.71 3.28 -16.12
N LYS A 124 -15.44 4.26 -17.00
CA LYS A 124 -15.28 4.03 -18.43
C LYS A 124 -14.11 3.10 -18.72
N GLN A 125 -12.93 3.38 -18.16
CA GLN A 125 -11.74 2.56 -18.37
C GLN A 125 -11.89 1.18 -17.73
N PHE A 126 -12.50 1.10 -16.55
CA PHE A 126 -12.75 -0.16 -15.86
C PHE A 126 -13.70 -1.07 -16.66
N LYS A 127 -14.81 -0.52 -17.19
CA LYS A 127 -15.75 -1.27 -18.04
C LYS A 127 -15.09 -1.76 -19.33
N ALA A 128 -14.25 -0.91 -19.97
CA ALA A 128 -13.51 -1.31 -21.16
C ALA A 128 -12.53 -2.46 -20.87
N TRP A 129 -11.73 -2.33 -19.81
CA TRP A 129 -10.81 -3.38 -19.36
C TRP A 129 -11.53 -4.68 -19.01
N GLN A 130 -12.63 -4.59 -18.25
CA GLN A 130 -13.40 -5.77 -17.84
C GLN A 130 -13.96 -6.53 -19.04
N ALA A 131 -14.39 -5.82 -20.09
CA ALA A 131 -14.89 -6.44 -21.33
C ALA A 131 -13.78 -7.14 -22.13
N GLU A 132 -12.52 -6.69 -22.02
CA GLU A 132 -11.38 -7.37 -22.63
C GLU A 132 -11.02 -8.67 -21.90
N GLN A 133 -11.16 -8.71 -20.57
CA GLN A 133 -10.86 -9.89 -19.77
C GLN A 133 -11.90 -11.02 -19.86
N GLN A 134 -13.06 -10.76 -20.47
CA GLN A 134 -14.11 -11.77 -20.69
C GLN A 134 -13.99 -12.49 -22.05
N LYS A 135 -12.95 -12.16 -22.84
CA LYS A 135 -12.62 -12.85 -24.10
C LYS A 135 -11.61 -13.96 -23.87
#